data_AF-B1XKR7-F1
#
_entry.id   AF-B1XKR7-F1
#
_cell.length_a   1.000
_cell.length_b   1.000
_cell.length_c   1.000
_cell.angle_alpha   90.00
_cell.angle_beta   90.00
_cell.angle_gamma   90.00
#
_symmetry.space_group_name_H-M   'P 1'
#
loop_
_entity.id
_entity.type
_entity.pdbx_description
1 polymer ?
#
loop_
_entity_poly.entity_id
_entity_poly.type
_entity_poly.pdbx_seq_one_letter_code
_entity_poly.pdbx_strand_id
1 'polypeptide(L)' 'MVEFNRLVKKGIDRSVRRGVLNQIRHGLDIKFPQDADRIFADIQQIPSLHGLKMIENQLYHLQTVEELRLLYRNLL' A
#
# COMPACT_ATOMS: atom_id res chain seq x y z
N MET A 1 6.33 1.05 -32.00
CA MET A 1 6.96 1.81 -30.88
C MET A 1 6.00 2.11 -29.72
N VAL A 2 4.76 2.54 -29.96
CA VAL A 2 3.83 2.99 -28.90
C VAL A 2 3.46 1.89 -27.89
N GLU A 3 3.29 0.64 -28.33
CA GLU A 3 2.93 -0.48 -27.43
C GLU A 3 4.07 -0.89 -26.50
N PHE A 4 5.32 -0.89 -26.99
CA PHE A 4 6.49 -1.20 -26.17
C PHE A 4 6.61 -0.24 -24.97
N ASN A 5 6.44 1.07 -25.22
CA ASN A 5 6.46 2.08 -24.16
C ASN A 5 5.32 1.88 -23.13
N ARG A 6 4.14 1.42 -23.56
CA ARG A 6 3.01 1.11 -22.66
C ARG A 6 3.29 -0.13 -21.81
N LEU A 7 3.88 -1.18 -22.38
CA LEU A 7 4.22 -2.41 -21.66
C LEU A 7 5.33 -2.16 -20.63
N VAL A 8 6.37 -1.39 -21.00
CA VAL A 8 7.44 -0.98 -20.08
C VAL A 8 6.86 -0.17 -18.92
N LYS A 9 6.00 0.82 -19.20
CA LYS A 9 5.34 1.61 -18.15
C LYS A 9 4.48 0.75 -17.23
N LYS A 10 3.67 -0.17 -17.78
CA LYS A 10 2.89 -1.14 -16.97
C LYS A 10 3.78 -2.02 -16.09
N GLY A 11 4.93 -2.46 -16.61
CA GLY A 11 5.89 -3.27 -15.87
C GLY A 11 6.54 -2.51 -14.71
N ILE A 12 6.90 -1.25 -14.95
CA ILE A 12 7.43 -0.34 -13.92
C ILE A 12 6.36 -0.08 -12.85
N ASP A 13 5.15 0.28 -13.24
CA ASP A 13 4.05 0.57 -12.31
C ASP A 13 3.72 -0.63 -11.41
N ARG A 14 3.74 -1.85 -11.97
CA ARG A 14 3.55 -3.09 -11.19
C ARG A 14 4.68 -3.32 -10.20
N SER A 15 5.93 -3.12 -10.63
CA SER A 15 7.10 -3.32 -9.78
C SER A 15 7.12 -2.33 -8.61
N VAL A 16 6.83 -1.06 -8.90
CA VAL A 16 6.73 0.00 -7.89
C VAL A 16 5.60 -0.29 -6.90
N ARG A 17 4.41 -0.65 -7.40
CA ARG A 17 3.28 -1.05 -6.53
C ARG A 17 3.66 -2.20 -5.60
N ARG A 18 4.33 -3.23 -6.13
CA ARG A 18 4.76 -4.38 -5.32
C ARG A 18 5.77 -3.98 -4.25
N GLY A 19 6.73 -3.10 -4.59
CA GLY A 19 7.69 -2.56 -3.63
C GLY A 19 7.00 -1.86 -2.45
N VAL A 20 6.08 -0.93 -2.77
CA VAL A 20 5.32 -0.18 -1.74
C VAL A 20 4.47 -1.13 -0.89
N LEU A 21 3.77 -2.10 -1.49
CA LEU A 21 2.98 -3.08 -0.74
C LEU A 21 3.86 -3.91 0.22
N ASN A 22 5.06 -4.32 -0.20
CA ASN A 22 5.97 -5.05 0.68
C ASN A 22 6.45 -4.20 1.86
N GLN A 23 6.73 -2.91 1.65
CA GLN A 23 7.11 -2.00 2.73
C GLN A 23 5.95 -1.77 3.71
N ILE A 24 4.73 -1.57 3.20
CA ILE A 24 3.53 -1.49 4.04
C ILE A 24 3.37 -2.78 4.84
N ARG A 25 3.50 -3.95 4.22
CA ARG A 25 3.39 -5.24 4.90
C ARG A 25 4.36 -5.33 6.06
N HIS A 26 5.63 -5.02 5.80
CA HIS A 26 6.66 -5.04 6.82
C HIS A 26 6.32 -4.07 7.97
N GLY A 27 5.87 -2.85 7.67
CA GLY A 27 5.49 -1.89 8.69
C GLY A 27 4.29 -2.36 9.53
N LEU A 28 3.31 -3.03 8.91
CA LEU A 28 2.17 -3.63 9.61
C LEU A 28 2.60 -4.74 10.55
N ASP A 29 3.49 -5.63 10.10
CA ASP A 29 4.02 -6.73 10.92
C ASP A 29 4.78 -6.21 12.16
N ILE A 30 5.38 -5.01 12.08
CA ILE A 30 6.04 -4.36 13.23
C ILE A 30 5.02 -3.65 14.14
N LYS A 31 4.17 -2.80 13.57
CA LYS A 31 3.30 -1.88 14.33
C LYS A 31 2.05 -2.56 14.88
N PHE A 32 1.44 -3.43 14.08
CA PHE A 32 0.12 -4.00 14.33
C PHE A 32 0.12 -5.50 14.02
N PRO A 33 1.01 -6.31 14.63
CA PRO A 33 1.23 -7.71 14.25
C PRO A 33 -0.04 -8.57 14.31
N GLN A 34 -0.95 -8.27 15.24
CA GLN A 34 -2.19 -9.04 15.43
C GLN A 34 -3.24 -8.80 14.33
N ASP A 35 -3.21 -7.61 13.70
CA ASP A 35 -4.17 -7.22 12.65
C ASP A 35 -3.53 -7.14 11.25
N ALA A 36 -2.21 -7.38 11.14
CA ALA A 36 -1.42 -7.12 9.94
C ALA A 36 -1.99 -7.82 8.70
N ASP A 37 -2.37 -9.09 8.80
CA ASP A 37 -2.94 -9.85 7.67
C ASP A 37 -4.25 -9.25 7.15
N ARG A 38 -5.16 -8.94 8.08
CA ARG A 38 -6.48 -8.40 7.73
C ARG A 38 -6.36 -7.01 7.11
N ILE A 39 -5.58 -6.12 7.73
CA ILE A 39 -5.36 -4.77 7.22
C ILE A 39 -4.65 -4.80 5.87
N PHE A 40 -3.67 -5.69 5.72
CA PHE A 40 -2.94 -5.81 4.46
C PHE A 40 -3.85 -6.25 3.31
N ALA A 41 -4.77 -7.19 3.55
CA ALA A 41 -5.75 -7.62 2.57
C ALA A 41 -6.67 -6.47 2.09
N ASP A 42 -7.04 -5.56 3.00
CA ASP A 42 -7.80 -4.35 2.63
C ASP A 42 -6.93 -3.40 1.79
N ILE A 43 -5.71 -3.10 2.24
CA ILE A 43 -4.80 -2.18 1.54
C ILE A 43 -4.43 -2.68 0.13
N GLN A 44 -4.32 -4.00 -0.08
CA GLN A 44 -4.05 -4.58 -1.39
C GLN A 44 -5.09 -4.22 -2.45
N GLN A 45 -6.33 -3.93 -2.04
CA GLN A 45 -7.43 -3.56 -2.93
C GLN A 45 -7.34 -2.11 -3.45
N ILE A 46 -6.58 -1.25 -2.77
CA ILE A 46 -6.45 0.17 -3.11
C ILE A 46 -5.80 0.32 -4.49
N PRO A 47 -6.48 0.84 -5.53
CA PRO A 47 -5.94 0.85 -6.89
C PRO A 47 -4.83 1.91 -7.07
N SER A 48 -4.89 3.00 -6.30
CA SER A 48 -3.99 4.14 -6.44
C SER A 48 -2.62 3.90 -5.81
N LEU A 49 -1.55 3.99 -6.61
CA LEU A 49 -0.18 3.98 -6.08
C LEU A 49 0.08 5.17 -5.14
N HIS A 50 -0.52 6.32 -5.42
CA HIS A 50 -0.45 7.48 -4.53
C HIS A 50 -1.08 7.16 -3.17
N GLY A 51 -2.25 6.51 -3.17
CA GLY A 51 -2.91 6.06 -1.93
C GLY A 51 -2.04 5.11 -1.13
N LEU A 52 -1.40 4.14 -1.79
CA LEU A 52 -0.45 3.25 -1.12
C LEU A 52 0.74 3.99 -0.52
N LYS A 53 1.34 4.95 -1.22
CA LYS A 53 2.45 5.76 -0.69
C LYS A 53 2.04 6.63 0.49
N MET A 54 0.81 7.15 0.51
CA MET A 54 0.29 7.87 1.68
C MET A 54 0.22 6.94 2.89
N ILE A 55 -0.25 5.71 2.70
CA ILE A 55 -0.31 4.71 3.78
C ILE A 55 1.10 4.38 4.28
N GLU A 56 2.03 4.07 3.37
CA GLU A 56 3.43 3.80 3.70
C GLU A 56 4.04 4.91 4.57
N ASN A 57 3.86 6.18 4.16
CA ASN A 57 4.41 7.34 4.86
C ASN A 57 3.79 7.55 6.25
N GLN A 58 2.49 7.30 6.40
CA GLN A 58 1.78 7.55 7.66
C GLN A 58 1.91 6.38 8.65
N LEU A 59 2.14 5.16 8.18
CA LEU A 59 2.10 3.94 8.98
C LEU A 59 2.94 4.00 10.27
N TYR A 60 4.12 4.61 10.21
CA TYR A 60 5.00 4.72 11.37
C TYR A 60 4.60 5.81 12.38
N HIS A 61 3.73 6.76 11.97
CA HIS A 61 3.25 7.84 12.82
C HIS A 61 1.95 7.50 13.55
N LEU A 62 1.14 6.60 12.99
CA LEU A 62 -0.13 6.17 13.57
C LEU A 62 0.10 5.34 14.84
N GLN A 63 -0.74 5.55 15.83
CA GLN A 63 -0.66 4.90 17.15
C GLN A 63 -1.62 3.72 17.25
N THR A 64 -2.71 3.74 16.48
CA THR A 64 -3.75 2.71 16.55
C THR A 64 -4.11 2.16 15.18
N VAL A 65 -4.65 0.94 15.17
CA VAL A 65 -5.19 0.32 13.97
C VAL A 65 -6.35 1.14 13.42
N GLU A 66 -7.20 1.68 14.27
CA GLU A 66 -8.38 2.47 13.90
C GLU A 66 -8.00 3.73 13.11
N GLU A 67 -6.94 4.44 13.52
CA GLU A 67 -6.40 5.58 12.76
C GLU A 67 -5.96 5.16 11.35
N LEU A 68 -5.31 4.00 11.23
CA LEU A 68 -4.93 3.43 9.94
C LEU A 68 -6.15 3.04 9.11
N ARG A 69 -7.18 2.43 9.72
CA ARG A 69 -8.44 2.10 9.03
C ARG A 69 -9.12 3.34 8.46
N LEU A 70 -9.15 4.43 9.23
CA LEU A 70 -9.70 5.70 8.78
C LEU A 70 -8.93 6.28 7.59
N LEU A 71 -7.60 6.13 7.58
CA LEU A 71 -6.74 6.59 6.50
C LEU A 71 -7.09 5.92 5.17
N TYR A 72 -7.19 4.59 5.13
CA TYR A 72 -7.40 3.87 3.88
C TYR A 72 -8.85 3.67 3.48
N ARG A 73 -9.81 3.86 4.39
CA ARG A 73 -11.24 3.72 4.08
C ARG A 73 -11.70 4.65 2.95
N ASN A 74 -11.09 5.83 2.83
CA ASN A 74 -11.38 6.79 1.76
C ASN A 74 -10.61 6.52 0.46
N LEU A 75 -9.75 5.48 0.44
CA LEU A 75 -8.87 5.12 -0.67
C LEU A 75 -9.27 3.80 -1.35
N LEU A 76 -10.20 3.05 -0.74
CA LEU A 76 -10.88 1.89 -1.32
C LEU A 76 -11.94 2.34 -2.32
#